data_AF-A0A9D7II86-F1
#
_entry.id   AF-A0A9D7II86-F1
#
_cell.length_a   1.000
_cell.length_b   1.000
_cell.length_c   1.000
_cell.angle_alpha   90.00
_cell.angle_beta   90.00
_cell.angle_gamma   90.00
#
_symmetry.space_group_name_H-M   'P 1'
#
loop_
_entity.id
_entity.type
_entity.pdbx_description
1 polymer ?
#
loop_
_entity_poly.entity_id
_entity_poly.type
_entity_poly.pdbx_seq_one_letter_code
_entity_poly.pdbx_strand_id
1 'polypeptide(L)'
;MKDKGSEVNAYNEHLWRTRGTYNELKIVYENALRDVTKKLTYANVVTPPQPSDKKAYPIRWLIVLISVGSSLLMAFIIILIFYTKNETNKVA
;
A
#
# COMPACT_ATOMS: atom_id res chain seq x y z
N MET A 1 -56.75 15.07 -50.18
CA MET A 1 -56.31 15.69 -48.90
C MET A 1 -55.84 14.65 -47.87
N LYS A 2 -56.30 13.39 -47.93
CA LYS A 2 -55.85 12.28 -47.06
C LYS A 2 -54.39 11.86 -47.30
N ASP A 3 -53.93 11.84 -48.55
CA ASP A 3 -52.58 11.32 -48.87
C ASP A 3 -51.45 12.18 -48.30
N LYS A 4 -51.55 13.50 -48.37
CA LYS A 4 -50.57 14.42 -47.76
C LYS A 4 -50.47 14.28 -46.24
N GLY A 5 -51.56 13.90 -45.55
CA GLY A 5 -51.53 13.64 -44.12
C GLY A 5 -50.78 12.36 -43.76
N SER A 6 -50.89 11.33 -44.60
CA SER A 6 -50.14 10.07 -44.42
C SER A 6 -48.63 10.26 -44.61
N GLU A 7 -48.24 11.08 -45.59
CA GLU A 7 -46.83 11.43 -45.83
C GLU A 7 -46.23 12.19 -44.66
N VAL A 8 -46.93 13.21 -44.14
CA VAL A 8 -46.47 13.99 -42.97
C VAL A 8 -46.28 13.09 -41.74
N ASN A 9 -47.18 12.13 -41.53
CA ASN A 9 -47.05 11.17 -40.44
C ASN A 9 -45.85 10.25 -40.62
N ALA A 10 -45.58 9.78 -41.85
CA ALA A 10 -44.40 8.98 -42.15
C ALA A 10 -43.10 9.76 -41.90
N TYR A 11 -43.02 11.03 -42.32
CA TYR A 11 -41.88 11.89 -42.04
C TYR A 11 -41.68 12.13 -40.54
N ASN A 12 -42.77 12.37 -39.80
CA ASN A 12 -42.69 12.54 -38.35
C ASN A 12 -42.19 11.27 -37.64
N GLU A 13 -42.64 10.09 -38.09
CA GLU A 13 -42.18 8.80 -37.56
C GLU A 13 -40.69 8.56 -37.85
N HIS A 14 -40.22 8.96 -39.04
CA HIS A 14 -38.80 8.91 -39.39
C HIS A 14 -37.97 9.84 -38.51
N LEU A 15 -38.40 11.09 -38.33
CA LEU A 15 -37.75 12.05 -37.45
C LEU A 15 -37.71 11.55 -36.01
N TRP A 16 -38.81 10.95 -35.54
CA TRP A 16 -38.89 10.38 -34.20
C TRP A 16 -37.89 9.24 -34.01
N ARG A 17 -37.80 8.31 -34.96
CA ARG A 17 -36.81 7.22 -34.95
C ARG A 17 -35.38 7.73 -34.98
N THR A 18 -35.05 8.62 -35.91
CA THR A 18 -33.69 9.19 -36.02
C THR A 18 -33.29 9.92 -34.76
N ARG A 19 -34.21 10.68 -34.15
CA ARG A 19 -33.99 11.35 -32.87
C ARG A 19 -33.73 10.35 -31.74
N GLY A 20 -34.49 9.26 -31.69
CA GLY A 20 -34.28 8.17 -30.74
C GLY A 20 -32.89 7.56 -30.86
N THR A 21 -32.51 7.15 -32.08
CA THR A 21 -31.18 6.56 -32.34
C THR A 21 -30.03 7.53 -32.04
N TYR A 22 -30.21 8.82 -32.33
CA TYR A 22 -29.21 9.84 -32.01
C TYR A 22 -29.04 10.00 -30.49
N ASN A 23 -30.16 10.01 -29.76
CA ASN A 23 -30.12 10.12 -28.31
C ASN A 23 -29.43 8.91 -27.65
N GLU A 24 -29.71 7.70 -28.13
CA GLU A 24 -29.02 6.48 -27.69
C GLU A 24 -27.51 6.57 -27.94
N LEU A 25 -27.12 6.97 -29.15
CA LEU A 25 -25.70 7.13 -29.50
C LEU A 25 -25.01 8.18 -28.62
N LYS A 26 -25.69 9.29 -28.33
CA LYS A 26 -25.18 10.35 -27.43
C LYS A 26 -24.96 9.83 -26.01
N ILE A 27 -25.90 9.05 -25.46
CA ILE A 27 -25.77 8.45 -24.13
C ILE A 27 -24.56 7.51 -24.07
N VAL A 28 -24.39 6.66 -25.10
CA VAL A 28 -23.23 5.75 -25.18
C VAL A 28 -21.92 6.53 -25.24
N TYR A 29 -21.86 7.59 -26.06
CA TYR A 29 -20.70 8.46 -26.16
C TYR A 29 -20.36 9.15 -24.84
N GLU A 30 -21.35 9.72 -24.15
CA GLU A 30 -21.16 10.39 -22.86
C GLU A 30 -20.70 9.42 -21.77
N ASN A 31 -21.23 8.19 -21.76
CA ASN A 31 -20.79 7.15 -20.84
C ASN A 31 -19.33 6.73 -21.11
N ALA A 32 -18.96 6.50 -22.38
CA ALA A 32 -17.59 6.19 -22.75
C ALA A 32 -16.63 7.33 -22.38
N LEU A 33 -17.02 8.58 -22.63
CA LEU A 33 -16.23 9.75 -22.26
C LEU A 33 -16.06 9.84 -20.75
N ARG A 34 -17.12 9.60 -19.97
CA ARG A 34 -17.05 9.55 -18.50
C ARG A 34 -16.14 8.43 -18.01
N ASP A 35 -16.19 7.25 -18.64
CA ASP A 35 -15.35 6.12 -18.27
C ASP A 35 -13.86 6.35 -18.56
N VAL A 36 -13.54 7.09 -19.62
CA VAL A 36 -12.14 7.47 -19.93
C VAL A 36 -11.66 8.59 -19.01
N THR A 37 -12.53 9.55 -18.69
CA THR A 37 -12.16 10.76 -17.91
C THR A 37 -12.29 10.59 -16.40
N LYS A 38 -12.93 9.53 -15.91
CA LYS A 38 -13.09 9.29 -14.47
C LYS A 38 -11.71 9.15 -13.82
N LYS A 39 -11.48 9.93 -12.78
CA LYS A 39 -10.35 9.75 -11.87
C LYS A 39 -10.84 8.89 -10.71
N LEU A 40 -10.43 7.62 -10.69
CA LEU A 40 -10.73 6.69 -9.59
C LEU A 40 -9.68 6.88 -8.48
N THR A 41 -10.09 7.46 -7.36
CA THR A 41 -9.25 7.59 -6.17
C THR A 41 -9.41 6.32 -5.33
N TYR A 42 -8.46 5.38 -5.41
CA TYR A 42 -8.51 4.08 -4.72
C TYR A 42 -8.13 4.14 -3.24
N ALA A 43 -7.52 5.25 -2.80
CA ALA A 43 -7.16 5.47 -1.41
C ALA A 43 -7.21 6.96 -1.10
N ASN A 44 -7.82 7.31 0.03
CA ASN A 44 -7.73 8.65 0.57
C ASN A 44 -6.44 8.76 1.40
N VAL A 45 -5.34 9.16 0.76
CA VAL A 45 -4.06 9.36 1.45
C VAL A 45 -4.14 10.70 2.18
N VAL A 46 -4.56 10.67 3.46
CA VAL A 46 -4.64 11.86 4.33
C VAL A 46 -3.24 12.39 4.66
N THR A 47 -2.25 11.50 4.74
CA THR A 47 -0.86 11.85 5.00
C THR A 47 0.09 11.04 4.10
N PRO A 48 1.09 11.69 3.48
CA PRO A 48 2.07 10.98 2.65
C PRO A 48 2.92 10.04 3.52
N PRO A 49 3.36 8.89 2.98
CA PRO A 49 4.22 7.97 3.72
C PRO A 49 5.51 8.68 4.12
N GLN A 50 5.83 8.67 5.42
CA GLN A 50 7.07 9.23 5.92
C GLN A 50 8.15 8.15 6.00
N PRO A 51 9.36 8.41 5.49
CA PRO A 51 10.48 7.52 5.71
C PRO A 51 10.77 7.41 7.21
N SER A 52 11.08 6.20 7.67
CA SER A 52 11.40 5.97 9.08
C SER A 52 12.67 6.74 9.46
N ASP A 53 12.53 7.67 10.41
CA ASP A 53 13.56 8.63 10.83
C ASP A 53 14.80 7.94 11.44
N LYS A 54 14.61 6.74 11.99
CA LYS A 54 15.69 5.96 12.59
C LYS A 54 15.69 4.54 12.04
N LYS A 55 16.87 4.09 11.63
CA LYS A 55 17.03 2.75 11.07
C LYS A 55 16.64 1.70 12.12
N ALA A 56 15.77 0.77 11.74
CA ALA A 56 15.17 -0.26 12.59
C ALA A 56 16.11 -1.41 12.99
N TYR A 57 17.42 -1.27 12.78
CA TYR A 57 18.40 -2.27 13.21
C TYR A 57 18.92 -1.97 14.61
N PRO A 58 19.38 -3.00 15.34
CA PRO A 58 20.00 -2.81 16.64
C PRO A 58 21.20 -1.88 16.51
N ILE A 59 21.34 -1.03 17.52
CA ILE A 59 22.42 -0.06 17.58
C ILE A 59 23.76 -0.82 17.63
N ARG A 60 24.63 -0.61 16.63
CA ARG A 60 25.88 -1.40 16.48
C ARG A 60 26.77 -1.39 17.73
N TRP A 61 26.75 -0.32 18.51
CA TRP A 61 27.54 -0.27 19.75
C TRP A 61 26.90 -1.05 20.91
N LEU A 62 25.58 -1.31 20.86
CA LEU A 62 24.87 -2.03 21.93
C LEU A 62 25.30 -3.50 21.98
N ILE A 63 25.42 -4.15 20.81
CA ILE A 63 25.95 -5.51 20.73
C ILE A 63 27.41 -5.59 21.20
N VAL A 64 28.21 -4.55 20.94
CA VAL A 64 29.60 -4.48 21.40
C VAL A 64 29.64 -4.36 22.92
N LEU A 65 28.84 -3.47 23.51
CA LEU A 65 28.76 -3.31 24.96
C LEU A 65 28.36 -4.61 25.66
N ILE A 66 27.34 -5.31 25.15
CA ILE A 66 26.89 -6.59 25.70
C ILE A 66 27.99 -7.65 25.56
N SER A 67 28.65 -7.75 24.41
CA SER A 67 29.72 -8.73 24.19
C SER A 67 30.92 -8.54 25.12
N VAL A 68 31.35 -7.28 25.32
CA VAL A 68 32.46 -6.94 26.22
C VAL A 68 32.06 -7.17 27.67
N GLY A 69 30.85 -6.77 28.06
CA GLY A 69 30.31 -7.03 29.39
C GLY A 69 30.24 -8.52 29.72
N SER A 70 29.71 -9.34 28.80
CA SER A 70 29.66 -10.79 28.97
C SER A 70 31.05 -11.42 29.04
N SER A 71 32.00 -10.97 28.20
CA SER A 71 33.38 -11.46 28.23
C SER A 71 34.07 -11.15 29.56
N LEU A 72 33.87 -9.95 30.10
CA LEU A 72 34.46 -9.54 31.38
C LEU A 72 33.89 -10.36 32.54
N LEU A 73 32.58 -10.56 32.60
CA LEU A 73 31.94 -11.40 33.62
C LEU A 73 32.42 -12.85 33.53
N MET A 74 32.53 -13.38 32.31
CA MET A 74 33.04 -14.73 32.09
C MET A 74 34.48 -14.89 32.60
N ALA A 75 35.34 -13.89 32.38
CA ALA A 75 36.71 -13.89 32.87
C ALA A 75 36.77 -13.95 34.40
N PHE A 76 35.95 -13.17 35.10
CA PHE A 76 35.89 -13.21 36.57
C PHE A 76 35.44 -14.58 37.11
N ILE A 77 34.44 -15.20 36.47
CA ILE A 77 33.96 -16.54 36.85
C ILE A 77 35.09 -17.57 36.71
N ILE A 78 35.84 -17.53 35.61
CA ILE A 78 36.95 -18.46 35.36
C ILE A 78 38.05 -18.28 36.42
N ILE A 79 38.41 -17.03 36.74
CA ILE A 79 39.43 -16.74 37.75
C ILE A 79 39.00 -17.27 39.12
N LEU A 80 37.75 -17.05 39.51
CA LEU A 80 37.19 -17.54 40.78
C LEU A 80 37.29 -19.07 40.89
N ILE A 81 36.86 -19.79 39.85
CA ILE A 81 36.90 -21.26 39.81
C ILE A 81 38.35 -21.75 39.90
N PHE A 82 39.26 -21.13 39.17
CA PHE A 82 40.67 -21.51 39.18
C PHE A 82 41.30 -21.28 40.56
N TYR A 83 40.99 -20.14 41.19
CA TYR A 83 41.44 -19.81 42.52
C TYR A 83 40.96 -20.85 43.56
N THR A 84 39.66 -21.15 43.61
CA THR A 84 39.10 -22.15 44.53
C THR A 84 39.68 -23.55 44.31
N LYS A 85 39.88 -23.96 43.05
CA LYS A 85 40.47 -25.25 42.72
C LYS A 85 41.93 -25.35 43.17
N ASN A 86 42.70 -24.28 43.03
CA ASN A 86 44.10 -24.24 43.46
C ASN A 86 44.24 -24.25 44.98
N GLU A 87 43.35 -23.57 45.69
CA GLU A 87 43.32 -23.63 47.16
C GLU A 87 43.01 -25.05 47.63
N THR A 88 42.00 -25.71 47.06
CA THR A 88 41.63 -27.09 47.42
C THR A 88 42.77 -28.09 47.15
N ASN A 89 43.55 -27.89 46.07
CA ASN A 89 44.69 -28.74 45.74
C ASN A 89 45.90 -28.55 46.67
N LYS A 90 46.00 -27.40 47.36
CA LYS A 90 47.06 -27.15 48.36
C LYS A 90 46.77 -27.76 49.73
N VAL A 91 45.50 -28.04 50.04
CA VAL A 91 45.07 -28.60 51.34
C VAL A 91 44.95 -30.13 51.34
N ALA A 92 45.04 -30.77 50.18
CA ALA A 92 45.09 -32.22 49.99
C ALA A 92 46.53 -32.70 49.81
#